data_AF-A0A355UCU7-F1
#
_entry.id   AF-A0A355UCU7-F1
#
_cell.length_a   1.000
_cell.length_b   1.000
_cell.length_c   1.000
_cell.angle_alpha   90.00
_cell.angle_beta   90.00
_cell.angle_gamma   90.00
#
_symmetry.space_group_name_H-M   'P 1'
#
loop_
_entity.id
_entity.type
_entity.pdbx_description
1 polymer ?
#
loop_
_entity_poly.entity_id
_entity_poly.type
_entity_poly.pdbx_seq_one_letter_code
_entity_poly.pdbx_strand_id
1 'polypeptide(L)'
;MTLIESILLGVIQGLTEFLPVSSSGHIEIGQALLGTESLKDQEELLSVVLHAATALATIFVFRKDILAIITGLFDKDGTKSRKFALFVIASIVPAAFVGIFFDDLL
;
A
#
# COMPACT_ATOMS: atom_id res chain seq x y z
N MET A 1 -7.71 -17.83 -12.19
CA MET A 1 -6.23 -17.71 -12.27
C MET A 1 -5.57 -19.01 -11.83
N THR A 2 -4.43 -19.34 -12.44
CA THR A 2 -3.55 -20.43 -11.99
C THR A 2 -2.58 -19.94 -10.90
N LEU A 3 -2.01 -20.86 -10.13
CA LEU A 3 -1.03 -20.53 -9.09
C LEU A 3 0.18 -19.78 -9.68
N ILE A 4 0.61 -20.14 -10.89
CA ILE A 4 1.75 -19.51 -11.55
C ILE A 4 1.42 -18.04 -11.89
N GLU A 5 0.23 -17.77 -12.45
CA GLU A 5 -0.22 -16.40 -12.72
C GLU A 5 -0.26 -15.55 -11.44
N SER A 6 -0.82 -16.08 -10.34
CA SER A 6 -0.86 -15.37 -9.07
C SER A 6 0.53 -15.08 -8.50
N ILE A 7 1.47 -16.02 -8.64
CA ILE A 7 2.87 -15.80 -8.23
C ILE A 7 3.51 -14.71 -9.08
N LEU A 8 3.33 -14.74 -10.41
CA LEU A 8 3.89 -13.74 -11.32
C LEU A 8 3.37 -12.34 -11.02
N LEU A 9 2.05 -12.17 -10.86
CA LEU A 9 1.46 -10.89 -10.49
C LEU A 9 1.91 -10.45 -9.08
N GLY A 10 2.06 -11.38 -8.15
CA GLY A 10 2.59 -11.07 -6.82
C GLY A 10 4.04 -10.58 -6.85
N VAL A 11 4.89 -11.16 -7.71
CA VAL A 11 6.26 -10.68 -7.93
C VAL A 11 6.24 -9.29 -8.57
N ILE A 12 5.39 -9.06 -9.56
CA ILE A 12 5.24 -7.75 -10.20
C ILE A 12 4.82 -6.70 -9.17
N GLN A 13 3.80 -6.95 -8.35
CA GLN A 13 3.41 -6.03 -7.27
C GLN A 13 4.58 -5.76 -6.33
N GLY A 14 5.21 -6.82 -5.81
CA GLY A 14 6.29 -6.67 -4.82
C GLY A 14 7.47 -5.86 -5.33
N LEU A 15 7.78 -5.95 -6.63
CA LEU A 15 8.84 -5.17 -7.27
C LEU A 15 8.42 -3.72 -7.57
N THR A 16 7.16 -3.50 -7.92
CA THR A 16 6.70 -2.20 -8.44
C THR A 16 6.09 -1.30 -7.37
N GLU A 17 5.55 -1.83 -6.27
CA GLU A 17 4.88 -1.05 -5.22
C GLU A 17 5.79 0.00 -4.59
N PHE A 18 7.06 -0.33 -4.40
CA PHE A 18 8.03 0.57 -3.76
C PHE A 18 8.76 1.48 -4.74
N LEU A 19 8.52 1.29 -6.04
CA LEU A 19 9.12 2.08 -7.11
C LEU A 19 8.07 3.10 -7.62
N PRO A 20 8.47 4.31 -7.98
CA PRO A 20 7.54 5.33 -8.51
C PRO A 20 7.19 5.04 -9.98
N VAL A 21 6.62 3.87 -10.26
CA VAL A 21 6.34 3.35 -11.61
C VAL A 21 4.89 2.89 -11.82
N SER A 22 3.99 3.10 -10.83
CA SER A 22 2.60 2.62 -10.82
C SER A 22 2.47 1.09 -10.83
N SER A 23 2.27 0.50 -9.66
CA SER A 23 2.05 -0.95 -9.50
C SER A 23 0.75 -1.42 -10.16
N SER A 24 -0.34 -0.66 -10.01
CA SER A 24 -1.63 -0.97 -10.64
C SER A 24 -1.54 -1.10 -12.17
N GLY A 25 -0.83 -0.20 -12.84
CA GLY A 25 -0.63 -0.28 -14.29
C GLY A 25 0.16 -1.53 -14.72
N HIS A 26 1.15 -1.96 -13.93
CA HIS A 26 1.91 -3.17 -14.22
C HIS A 26 1.10 -4.45 -14.00
N ILE A 27 0.20 -4.46 -13.01
CA ILE A 27 -0.72 -5.58 -12.78
C ILE A 27 -1.70 -5.73 -13.96
N GLU A 28 -2.30 -4.63 -14.41
CA GLU A 28 -3.19 -4.60 -15.59
C GLU A 28 -2.48 -5.13 -16.85
N ILE A 29 -1.27 -4.64 -17.13
CA ILE A 29 -0.46 -5.15 -18.24
C ILE A 29 -0.15 -6.64 -18.07
N GLY A 30 0.21 -7.06 -16.86
CA GLY A 30 0.47 -8.47 -16.55
C GLY A 30 -0.74 -9.36 -16.79
N GLN A 31 -1.95 -8.91 -16.40
CA GLN A 31 -3.20 -9.64 -16.61
C GLN A 31 -3.55 -9.76 -18.09
N ALA A 32 -3.41 -8.67 -18.85
CA ALA A 32 -3.62 -8.69 -20.30
C ALA A 32 -2.66 -9.66 -21.02
N LEU A 33 -1.39 -9.70 -20.61
CA LEU A 33 -0.40 -10.63 -21.18
C LEU A 33 -0.65 -12.09 -20.81
N LEU A 34 -1.23 -12.34 -19.64
CA LEU A 34 -1.58 -13.68 -19.16
C LEU A 34 -2.96 -14.15 -19.64
N GLY A 35 -3.74 -13.28 -20.29
CA GLY A 35 -5.10 -13.57 -20.73
C GLY A 35 -6.11 -13.75 -19.59
N THR A 36 -5.84 -13.13 -18.44
CA THR A 36 -6.67 -13.26 -17.22
C THR A 36 -7.67 -12.12 -17.02
N GLU A 37 -7.71 -11.17 -17.94
CA GLU A 37 -8.59 -9.98 -18.01
C GLU A 37 -10.10 -10.25 -17.94
N SER A 38 -10.53 -11.49 -18.17
CA SER A 38 -11.95 -11.88 -18.10
C SER A 38 -12.41 -12.18 -16.67
N LEU A 39 -11.51 -12.14 -15.68
CA LEU A 39 -11.76 -12.48 -14.28
C LEU A 39 -11.95 -11.24 -13.38
N LYS A 40 -12.64 -10.21 -13.86
CA LYS A 40 -12.81 -8.91 -13.18
C LYS A 40 -13.11 -8.98 -11.68
N ASP A 41 -14.03 -9.86 -11.26
CA ASP A 41 -14.39 -10.00 -9.83
C ASP A 41 -13.22 -10.54 -8.97
N GLN A 42 -12.27 -11.26 -9.57
CA GLN A 42 -11.06 -11.73 -8.89
C GLN A 42 -9.93 -10.68 -8.92
N GLU A 43 -9.99 -9.71 -9.83
CA GLU A 43 -8.96 -8.68 -10.00
C GLU A 43 -8.96 -7.70 -8.82
N GLU A 44 -10.15 -7.23 -8.40
CA GLU A 44 -10.28 -6.34 -7.24
C GLU A 44 -9.76 -7.03 -5.96
N LEU A 45 -10.21 -8.26 -5.70
CA LEU A 45 -9.76 -9.03 -4.55
C LEU A 45 -8.26 -9.30 -4.59
N LEU A 46 -7.70 -9.63 -5.75
CA LEU A 46 -6.27 -9.82 -5.91
C LEU A 46 -5.51 -8.53 -5.61
N SER A 47 -5.92 -7.40 -6.18
CA SER A 47 -5.29 -6.10 -5.95
C SER A 47 -5.28 -5.72 -4.47
N VAL A 48 -6.39 -5.91 -3.77
CA VAL A 48 -6.49 -5.66 -2.32
C VAL A 48 -5.56 -6.59 -1.53
N VAL A 49 -5.51 -7.88 -1.86
CA VAL A 49 -4.62 -8.85 -1.18
C VAL A 49 -3.15 -8.53 -1.44
N LEU A 50 -2.80 -8.14 -2.67
CA LEU A 50 -1.43 -7.78 -3.05
C LEU A 50 -0.96 -6.48 -2.37
N HIS A 51 -1.82 -5.45 -2.28
CA HIS A 51 -1.55 -4.26 -1.49
C HIS A 51 -1.43 -4.57 0.01
N ALA A 52 -2.29 -5.44 0.55
CA ALA A 52 -2.20 -5.87 1.94
C ALA A 52 -0.86 -6.60 2.22
N ALA A 53 -0.42 -7.47 1.31
CA ALA A 53 0.85 -8.18 1.44
C ALA A 53 2.06 -7.23 1.42
N THR A 54 2.07 -6.24 0.53
CA THR A 54 3.15 -5.24 0.46
C THR A 54 3.11 -4.25 1.63
N ALA A 55 1.93 -3.88 2.12
CA ALA A 55 1.78 -3.12 3.36
C ALA A 55 2.32 -3.91 4.57
N LEU A 56 2.00 -5.20 4.68
CA LEU A 56 2.54 -6.06 5.73
C LEU A 56 4.08 -6.19 5.64
N ALA A 57 4.62 -6.33 4.43
CA ALA A 57 6.07 -6.34 4.21
C ALA A 57 6.70 -5.03 4.70
N THR A 58 6.10 -3.88 4.37
CA THR A 58 6.53 -2.56 4.83
C THR A 58 6.51 -2.45 6.35
N ILE A 59 5.40 -2.86 6.98
CA ILE A 59 5.26 -2.86 8.44
C ILE A 59 6.33 -3.73 9.08
N PHE A 60 6.60 -4.92 8.53
CA PHE A 60 7.58 -5.84 9.08
C PHE A 60 9.02 -5.30 8.96
N VAL A 61 9.38 -4.75 7.80
CA VAL A 61 10.71 -4.18 7.52
C VAL A 61 10.95 -2.95 8.42
N PHE A 62 10.00 -2.01 8.45
CA PHE A 62 10.08 -0.75 9.20
C PHE A 62 9.48 -0.83 10.61
N ARG A 63 9.28 -2.04 11.17
CA ARG A 63 8.62 -2.24 12.47
C ARG A 63 9.22 -1.40 13.60
N LYS A 64 10.55 -1.21 13.60
CA LYS A 64 11.25 -0.43 14.63
C LYS A 64 10.96 1.06 14.49
N ASP A 65 11.00 1.58 13.26
CA ASP A 65 10.70 2.98 12.96
C ASP A 65 9.23 3.30 13.23
N ILE A 66 8.33 2.40 12.84
CA ILE A 66 6.89 2.50 13.13
C ILE A 66 6.65 2.52 14.64
N LEU A 67 7.27 1.62 15.40
CA LEU A 67 7.17 1.62 16.86
C LEU A 67 7.74 2.91 17.47
N ALA A 68 8.84 3.45 16.94
CA ALA A 68 9.40 4.73 17.38
C ALA A 68 8.44 5.90 17.14
N ILE A 69 7.75 5.93 15.99
CA ILE A 69 6.72 6.94 15.68
C ILE A 69 5.55 6.83 16.66
N ILE A 70 5.03 5.61 16.87
CA ILE A 70 3.89 5.36 17.76
C ILE A 70 4.23 5.75 19.20
N THR A 71 5.37 5.28 19.72
CA THR A 71 5.80 5.59 21.08
C THR A 71 6.16 7.07 21.24
N GLY A 72 6.65 7.72 20.18
CA GLY A 72 6.92 9.16 20.14
C GLY A 72 5.68 10.04 20.36
N LEU A 73 4.46 9.55 20.13
CA LEU A 73 3.22 10.26 20.46
C LEU A 73 3.03 10.43 21.98
N PHE A 74 3.54 9.49 22.76
CA PHE A 74 3.40 9.45 24.22
C PHE A 74 4.65 9.99 24.95
N ASP A 75 5.68 10.36 24.20
CA ASP A 75 6.90 10.94 24.74
C ASP A 75 6.62 12.35 25.30
N LYS A 76 6.62 12.46 26.63
CA LYS A 76 6.33 13.71 27.35
C LYS A 76 7.53 14.67 27.36
N ASP A 77 8.74 14.14 27.20
CA ASP A 77 9.99 14.89 27.32
C ASP A 77 10.58 15.21 25.94
N GLY A 78 10.39 14.33 24.95
CA GLY A 78 10.89 14.48 23.58
C GLY A 78 9.96 15.26 22.65
N THR A 79 9.98 16.60 22.77
CA THR A 79 9.18 17.51 21.91
C THR A 79 9.39 17.26 20.40
N LYS A 80 10.59 16.87 19.98
CA LYS A 80 10.92 16.58 18.56
C LYS A 80 10.24 15.30 18.07
N SER A 81 10.32 14.21 18.82
CA SER A 81 9.71 12.92 18.49
C SER A 81 8.19 13.03 18.36
N ARG A 82 7.56 13.72 19.33
CA ARG A 82 6.13 14.00 19.30
C ARG A 82 5.74 14.85 18.10
N LYS A 83 6.52 15.90 17.78
CA LYS A 83 6.26 16.75 16.61
C LYS A 83 6.36 15.97 15.30
N PHE A 84 7.35 15.08 15.17
CA PHE A 84 7.48 14.21 14.00
C PHE A 84 6.27 13.28 13.85
N ALA A 85 5.87 12.59 14.92
CA ALA A 85 4.70 11.71 14.88
C ALA A 85 3.40 12.46 14.55
N LEU A 86 3.22 13.67 15.08
CA LEU A 86 2.08 14.53 14.74
C LEU A 86 2.10 14.96 13.26
N PHE A 87 3.27 15.23 12.68
CA PHE A 87 3.37 15.52 11.25
C PHE A 87 3.06 14.32 10.37
N VAL A 88 3.44 13.11 10.78
CA VAL A 88 3.03 11.88 10.08
C VAL A 88 1.50 11.77 10.08
N ILE A 89 0.84 11.93 11.23
CA ILE A 89 -0.63 11.92 11.32
C ILE A 89 -1.24 13.02 10.45
N ALA A 90 -0.72 14.24 10.53
CA ALA A 90 -1.22 15.37 9.75
C ALA A 90 -1.07 15.13 8.24
N SER A 91 -0.04 14.41 7.80
CA SER A 91 0.16 14.08 6.38
C SER A 91 -0.87 13.10 5.81
N ILE A 92 -1.52 12.30 6.65
CA ILE A 92 -2.56 11.35 6.25
C ILE A 92 -3.89 12.09 5.97
N VAL A 93 -4.14 13.20 6.66
CA VAL A 93 -5.43 13.91 6.62
C VAL A 93 -5.87 14.34 5.22
N PRO A 94 -5.02 14.96 4.37
CA PRO A 94 -5.44 15.36 3.03
C PRO A 94 -5.84 14.16 2.15
N ALA A 95 -5.07 13.07 2.20
CA ALA A 95 -5.36 11.86 1.43
C ALA A 95 -6.67 11.19 1.90
N ALA A 96 -6.87 11.07 3.21
CA ALA A 96 -8.10 10.53 3.78
C ALA A 96 -9.31 11.42 3.47
N PHE A 97 -9.16 12.74 3.52
CA PHE A 97 -10.22 13.68 3.17
C PHE A 97 -10.62 13.51 1.69
N VAL A 98 -9.66 13.47 0.77
CA VAL A 98 -9.95 13.25 -0.65
C VAL A 98 -10.61 11.89 -0.86
N GLY A 99 -10.07 10.82 -0.27
CA GLY A 99 -10.61 9.47 -0.42
C GLY A 99 -12.01 9.29 0.17
N ILE A 100 -12.41 10.02 1.21
CA ILE A 100 -13.76 9.91 1.80
C ILE A 100 -14.79 10.77 1.05
N PHE A 101 -14.42 12.00 0.66
CA PHE A 101 -15.37 12.97 0.11
C PHE A 101 -15.43 12.97 -1.42
N PHE A 102 -14.44 12.39 -2.10
CA PHE A 102 -14.33 12.38 -3.56
C PHE A 102 -14.17 10.97 -4.13
N ASP A 103 -14.52 9.92 -3.37
CA ASP A 103 -14.44 8.52 -3.81
C ASP A 103 -15.20 8.29 -5.12
N ASP A 104 -16.42 8.84 -5.24
CA ASP A 104 -17.25 8.71 -6.45
C ASP A 104 -16.63 9.34 -7.72
N LEU A 105 -15.61 10.21 -7.57
CA LEU A 105 -14.91 10.87 -8.68
C LEU A 105 -13.62 10.11 -9.08
N LEU A 106 -13.11 9.25 -8.20
CA LEU A 106 -11.86 8.51 -8.36
C LEU A 106 -12.09 7.17 -9.08
#